data_AF-A0A2V8XXU5-F1
#
_entry.id   AF-A0A2V8XXU5-F1
#
_cell.length_a   1.000
_cell.length_b   1.000
_cell.length_c   1.000
_cell.angle_alpha   90.00
_cell.angle_beta   90.00
_cell.angle_gamma   90.00
#
_symmetry.space_group_name_H-M   'P 1'
#
loop_
_entity.id
_entity.type
_entity.pdbx_description
1 polymer ?
#
loop_
_entity_poly.entity_id
_entity_poly.type
_entity_poly.pdbx_seq_one_letter_code
_entity_poly.pdbx_strand_id
1 'polypeptide(L)'
;MKKFAVLSALILCSTCCAAVSAQQAPPVAPAASNNTEDARIKALEEQVRTLAEQLALLRGELKELRDAKSPQSASTDRIVLASSRIEPGMLPSAPAYSASLPASPEPSPNPAPTQFAQTQTYGGATSNAKLLNPDMSLIGDFIGTAGRNTISPSRSLELHESEVGMQAIIDPYARADAFISFGEEGVNVEEGYVTFTALPAGLLLKVGKMRAEFGKVNTIHNHALPFIDRPLVTNNLVGGEDGIDDAGISLSRFLPAPKNWFFQGTAQVYRGDSSDVFTANRRQDVSVVGHLRLYRDLGESTNIDLGGSYARGHNSAAAGTTLNSSLFLTNLYGADATLRWKPLRRAIYHSFLFRNEFFWSARDQLSPVNIFETQHAFGLYSDAEYRVNRRWTLGGRFDRSGRANNAKLTDTGFSGILTYWPSEFSQIRGQYRYGHLWDITNSRFTDANEFLFQFLFVMGAHGAHPF
;
A
#
# COMPACT_ATOMS: atom_id res chain seq x y z
N MET A 1 -48.95 -14.52 -46.73
CA MET A 1 -49.06 -14.86 -48.18
C MET A 1 -49.24 -13.58 -48.99
N LYS A 2 -48.91 -13.62 -50.30
CA LYS A 2 -49.31 -12.73 -51.42
C LYS A 2 -50.62 -11.93 -51.18
N LYS A 3 -50.89 -10.71 -51.67
CA LYS A 3 -50.24 -9.79 -52.65
C LYS A 3 -51.08 -8.47 -52.76
N PHE A 4 -50.49 -7.35 -53.24
CA PHE A 4 -51.13 -6.26 -54.04
C PHE A 4 -52.20 -5.36 -53.33
N ALA A 5 -52.54 -4.12 -53.76
CA ALA A 5 -51.95 -3.21 -54.74
C ALA A 5 -52.34 -1.72 -54.48
N VAL A 6 -51.51 -0.86 -55.07
CA VAL A 6 -51.56 0.60 -55.30
C VAL A 6 -52.77 1.04 -56.13
N LEU A 7 -53.42 2.16 -55.75
CA LEU A 7 -53.99 3.27 -56.57
C LEU A 7 -54.72 4.25 -55.59
N SER A 8 -55.00 5.52 -55.86
CA SER A 8 -54.66 6.41 -57.00
C SER A 8 -54.50 7.87 -56.53
N ALA A 9 -54.33 8.80 -57.48
CA ALA A 9 -54.10 10.25 -57.35
C ALA A 9 -55.37 11.11 -57.54
N LEU A 10 -55.33 12.39 -57.11
CA LEU A 10 -56.26 13.44 -57.54
C LEU A 10 -55.50 14.73 -57.89
N ILE A 11 -55.91 15.38 -58.97
CA ILE A 11 -55.31 16.60 -59.55
C ILE A 11 -56.29 17.76 -59.38
N LEU A 12 -55.78 18.97 -59.11
CA LEU A 12 -56.47 20.19 -59.53
C LEU A 12 -55.47 21.29 -59.90
N CYS A 13 -55.87 22.09 -60.89
CA CYS A 13 -55.00 22.93 -61.70
C CYS A 13 -55.46 24.39 -61.59
N SER A 14 -54.53 25.34 -61.68
CA SER A 14 -54.82 26.76 -61.89
C SER A 14 -53.76 27.36 -62.82
N THR A 15 -54.20 27.91 -63.95
CA THR A 15 -53.37 28.47 -65.01
C THR A 15 -53.54 29.98 -65.11
N CYS A 16 -52.46 30.69 -65.47
CA CYS A 16 -52.57 32.01 -66.12
C CYS A 16 -51.36 32.27 -67.03
N CYS A 17 -51.63 32.67 -68.27
CA CYS A 17 -50.70 33.12 -69.31
C CYS A 17 -50.32 34.61 -69.08
N ALA A 18 -49.32 35.24 -69.72
CA ALA A 18 -48.14 34.82 -70.48
C ALA A 18 -47.24 36.05 -70.73
N ALA A 19 -45.94 35.86 -70.96
CA ALA A 19 -45.09 36.75 -71.79
C ALA A 19 -43.72 36.09 -72.04
N VAL A 20 -43.26 36.07 -73.29
CA VAL A 20 -41.92 35.57 -73.65
C VAL A 20 -40.95 36.75 -73.75
N SER A 21 -39.86 36.71 -72.99
CA SER A 21 -38.65 37.48 -73.25
C SER A 21 -37.45 36.55 -73.06
N ALA A 22 -36.55 36.51 -74.03
CA ALA A 22 -35.39 35.62 -74.01
C ALA A 22 -34.27 36.25 -73.18
N GLN A 23 -33.81 35.54 -72.13
CA GLN A 23 -32.62 35.91 -71.38
C GLN A 23 -31.82 34.66 -70.99
N GLN A 24 -30.49 34.84 -70.96
CA GLN A 24 -29.53 33.74 -71.11
C GLN A 24 -29.48 32.79 -69.91
N ALA A 25 -29.15 31.52 -70.19
CA ALA A 25 -28.85 30.53 -69.16
C ALA A 25 -27.56 30.90 -68.40
N PRO A 26 -27.55 30.91 -67.05
CA PRO A 26 -26.33 31.09 -66.27
C PRO A 26 -25.49 29.80 -66.27
N PRO A 27 -24.15 29.89 -66.20
CA PRO A 27 -23.27 28.73 -66.14
C PRO A 27 -23.27 28.08 -64.76
N VAL A 28 -22.91 26.79 -64.71
CA VAL A 28 -22.65 26.04 -63.48
C VAL A 28 -21.44 26.64 -62.76
N ALA A 29 -21.63 27.11 -61.53
CA ALA A 29 -20.55 27.60 -60.67
C ALA A 29 -19.90 26.45 -59.87
N PRO A 30 -18.56 26.46 -59.68
CA PRO A 30 -17.84 25.44 -58.91
C PRO A 30 -17.94 25.65 -57.39
N ALA A 31 -17.47 24.65 -56.63
CA ALA A 31 -17.64 24.54 -55.19
C ALA A 31 -17.05 25.73 -54.37
N ALA A 32 -17.83 26.18 -53.38
CA ALA A 32 -17.40 27.12 -52.35
C ALA A 32 -17.13 26.38 -51.02
N SER A 33 -15.97 25.71 -50.91
CA SER A 33 -15.52 25.03 -49.69
C SER A 33 -14.31 25.68 -49.01
N ASN A 34 -13.44 26.34 -49.76
CA ASN A 34 -12.09 26.69 -49.27
C ASN A 34 -12.07 27.87 -48.28
N ASN A 35 -12.96 28.86 -48.45
CA ASN A 35 -12.94 30.09 -47.63
C ASN A 35 -13.18 29.84 -46.13
N THR A 36 -13.86 28.75 -45.76
CA THR A 36 -14.17 28.42 -44.36
C THR A 36 -13.02 27.68 -43.68
N GLU A 37 -12.24 26.90 -44.42
CA GLU A 37 -11.05 26.23 -43.90
C GLU A 37 -9.89 27.21 -43.74
N ASP A 38 -9.64 28.08 -44.73
CA ASP A 38 -8.61 29.13 -44.64
C ASP A 38 -8.85 30.09 -43.47
N ALA A 39 -10.11 30.45 -43.20
CA ALA A 39 -10.47 31.29 -42.05
C ALA A 39 -10.23 30.56 -40.71
N ARG A 40 -10.47 29.24 -40.67
CA ARG A 40 -10.28 28.41 -39.47
C ARG A 40 -8.80 28.12 -39.20
N ILE A 41 -7.99 27.93 -40.25
CA ILE A 41 -6.53 27.80 -40.15
C ILE A 41 -5.93 29.08 -39.58
N LYS A 42 -6.28 30.26 -40.11
CA LYS A 42 -5.82 31.54 -39.55
C LYS A 42 -6.20 31.75 -38.08
N ALA A 43 -7.43 31.37 -37.70
CA ALA A 43 -7.85 31.41 -36.30
C ALA A 43 -7.03 30.46 -35.40
N LEU A 44 -6.64 29.29 -35.88
CA LEU A 44 -5.72 28.39 -35.17
C LEU A 44 -4.29 28.95 -35.09
N GLU A 45 -3.76 29.54 -36.17
CA GLU A 45 -2.44 30.16 -36.18
C GLU A 45 -2.34 31.30 -35.14
N GLU A 46 -3.39 32.12 -35.02
CA GLU A 46 -3.47 33.21 -34.05
C GLU A 46 -3.64 32.69 -32.60
N GLN A 47 -4.35 31.57 -32.40
CA GLN A 47 -4.39 30.86 -31.11
C GLN A 47 -3.04 30.24 -30.72
N VAL A 48 -2.32 29.61 -31.67
CA VAL A 48 -0.99 29.04 -31.42
C VAL A 48 0.01 30.15 -31.09
N ARG A 49 -0.06 31.29 -31.79
CA ARG A 49 0.80 32.44 -31.51
C ARG A 49 0.54 33.04 -30.13
N THR A 50 -0.71 33.28 -29.76
CA THR A 50 -1.06 33.82 -28.43
C THR A 50 -0.68 32.86 -27.30
N LEU A 51 -0.82 31.53 -27.50
CA LEU A 51 -0.37 30.52 -26.55
C LEU A 51 1.17 30.50 -26.42
N ALA A 52 1.90 30.70 -27.52
CA ALA A 52 3.37 30.81 -27.49
C ALA A 52 3.85 32.06 -26.75
N GLU A 53 3.16 33.20 -26.91
CA GLU A 53 3.42 34.44 -26.18
C GLU A 53 3.13 34.27 -24.66
N GLN A 54 2.05 33.57 -24.29
CA GLN A 54 1.77 33.21 -22.88
C GLN A 54 2.83 32.27 -22.28
N LEU A 55 3.31 31.27 -23.02
CA LEU A 55 4.38 30.38 -22.56
C LEU A 55 5.72 31.10 -22.41
N ALA A 56 5.99 32.13 -23.21
CA ALA A 56 7.18 32.97 -23.05
C ALA A 56 7.11 33.81 -21.76
N LEU A 57 5.95 34.38 -21.44
CA LEU A 57 5.71 35.10 -20.18
C LEU A 57 5.87 34.19 -18.95
N LEU A 58 5.20 33.03 -18.95
CA LEU A 58 5.31 32.03 -17.86
C LEU A 58 6.74 31.53 -17.64
N ARG A 59 7.54 31.37 -18.70
CA ARG A 59 8.97 31.04 -18.58
C ARG A 59 9.81 32.20 -18.04
N GLY A 60 9.42 33.44 -18.30
CA GLY A 60 10.00 34.64 -17.67
C GLY A 60 9.74 34.66 -16.17
N GLU A 61 8.47 34.52 -15.77
CA GLU A 61 8.04 34.53 -14.37
C GLU A 61 8.65 33.38 -13.56
N LEU A 62 8.72 32.17 -14.12
CA LEU A 62 9.43 31.04 -13.50
C LEU A 62 10.95 31.26 -13.39
N LYS A 63 11.55 32.02 -14.32
CA LYS A 63 12.96 32.40 -14.23
C LYS A 63 13.16 33.41 -13.09
N GLU A 64 12.32 34.45 -13.00
CA GLU A 64 12.38 35.43 -11.92
C GLU A 64 12.16 34.79 -10.54
N LEU A 65 11.19 33.86 -10.41
CA LEU A 65 10.97 33.09 -9.17
C LEU A 65 12.16 32.20 -8.78
N ARG A 66 12.87 31.61 -9.75
CA ARG A 66 14.07 30.80 -9.51
C ARG A 66 15.26 31.67 -9.12
N ASP A 67 15.44 32.79 -9.82
CA ASP A 67 16.57 33.69 -9.60
C ASP A 67 16.37 34.45 -8.26
N ALA A 68 15.12 34.76 -7.85
CA ALA A 68 14.76 35.28 -6.52
C ALA A 68 14.90 34.27 -5.37
N LYS A 69 14.91 32.96 -5.67
CA LYS A 69 15.04 31.87 -4.67
C LYS A 69 16.48 31.31 -4.57
N SER A 70 17.46 32.02 -5.11
CA SER A 70 18.88 31.62 -5.11
C SER A 70 19.71 32.47 -4.12
N PRO A 71 19.81 32.11 -2.83
CA PRO A 71 20.67 32.80 -1.88
C PRO A 71 22.14 32.36 -2.03
N GLN A 72 23.07 33.31 -2.15
CA GLN A 72 24.50 33.01 -2.06
C GLN A 72 25.21 33.91 -1.05
N SER A 73 25.86 33.25 -0.08
CA SER A 73 26.96 33.75 0.76
C SER A 73 26.67 34.81 1.83
N ALA A 74 26.50 34.34 3.08
CA ALA A 74 27.21 34.92 4.21
C ALA A 74 27.80 33.79 5.10
N SER A 75 29.07 33.97 5.46
CA SER A 75 29.96 33.14 6.29
C SER A 75 29.35 32.36 7.47
N THR A 76 29.88 31.14 7.74
CA THR A 76 30.59 30.74 8.99
C THR A 76 31.20 29.33 8.87
N ASP A 77 32.41 29.16 9.42
CA ASP A 77 33.17 27.95 9.79
C ASP A 77 33.21 26.68 8.91
N ARG A 78 34.39 26.48 8.31
CA ARG A 78 34.89 25.17 7.87
C ARG A 78 35.22 24.28 9.08
N ILE A 79 34.34 23.35 9.43
CA ILE A 79 34.76 22.12 10.14
C ILE A 79 35.23 21.12 9.07
N VAL A 80 36.53 20.84 9.07
CA VAL A 80 37.13 19.80 8.23
C VAL A 80 36.83 18.43 8.87
N LEU A 81 35.75 17.78 8.42
CA LEU A 81 35.54 16.36 8.68
C LEU A 81 36.58 15.55 7.88
N ALA A 82 37.68 15.24 8.55
CA ALA A 82 38.73 14.39 8.01
C ALA A 82 38.18 12.98 7.78
N SER A 83 38.05 12.59 6.51
CA SER A 83 37.68 11.25 6.10
C SER A 83 38.82 10.26 6.36
N SER A 84 38.83 9.65 7.56
CA SER A 84 39.70 8.52 7.85
C SER A 84 39.23 7.27 7.09
N ARG A 85 39.78 7.06 5.88
CA ARG A 85 39.87 5.72 5.30
C ARG A 85 40.62 4.83 6.29
N ILE A 86 40.02 3.70 6.66
CA ILE A 86 40.73 2.58 7.27
C ILE A 86 40.68 1.44 6.26
N GLU A 87 41.81 1.21 5.59
CA GLU A 87 42.03 -0.02 4.82
C GLU A 87 42.34 -1.19 5.76
N PRO A 88 42.15 -2.46 5.34
CA PRO A 88 42.30 -3.62 6.22
C PRO A 88 43.78 -3.93 6.51
N GLY A 89 44.27 -3.47 7.67
CA GLY A 89 45.60 -3.80 8.19
C GLY A 89 45.61 -5.17 8.89
N MET A 90 46.57 -6.03 8.51
CA MET A 90 46.73 -7.40 9.03
C MET A 90 47.84 -7.48 10.09
N LEU A 91 47.77 -8.52 10.95
CA LEU A 91 48.80 -9.00 11.92
C LEU A 91 48.90 -8.25 13.28
N PRO A 92 49.48 -8.86 14.35
CA PRO A 92 50.03 -10.23 14.45
C PRO A 92 49.43 -11.10 15.58
N SER A 93 49.57 -12.42 15.43
CA SER A 93 49.38 -13.42 16.48
C SER A 93 50.65 -13.66 17.30
N ALA A 94 50.54 -13.81 18.62
CA ALA A 94 51.60 -14.33 19.50
C ALA A 94 50.99 -15.13 20.69
N PRO A 95 51.73 -16.11 21.28
CA PRO A 95 51.17 -17.16 22.15
C PRO A 95 51.19 -16.75 23.66
N ALA A 96 50.76 -17.54 24.66
CA ALA A 96 50.90 -18.99 24.85
C ALA A 96 50.13 -19.54 26.09
N TYR A 97 50.35 -20.83 26.36
CA TYR A 97 50.18 -21.60 27.60
C TYR A 97 48.82 -22.22 27.96
N SER A 98 48.78 -23.53 27.71
CA SER A 98 48.04 -24.54 28.46
C SER A 98 48.72 -24.87 29.80
N ALA A 99 47.95 -25.02 30.87
CA ALA A 99 48.33 -25.77 32.08
C ALA A 99 47.05 -26.41 32.67
N SER A 100 47.16 -27.56 33.34
CA SER A 100 46.00 -28.39 33.72
C SER A 100 46.10 -28.99 35.14
N LEU A 101 44.91 -29.21 35.73
CA LEU A 101 44.60 -29.99 36.96
C LEU A 101 44.97 -29.36 38.33
N PRO A 102 44.34 -29.80 39.45
CA PRO A 102 43.18 -30.70 39.63
C PRO A 102 41.97 -30.05 40.37
N ALA A 103 40.92 -30.82 40.64
CA ALA A 103 39.61 -30.36 41.18
C ALA A 103 39.30 -30.82 42.61
N SER A 104 38.45 -30.07 43.34
CA SER A 104 37.45 -30.45 44.40
C SER A 104 37.21 -29.29 45.40
N PRO A 105 36.06 -29.21 46.11
CA PRO A 105 34.69 -29.61 45.79
C PRO A 105 33.68 -28.41 45.87
N GLU A 106 32.41 -28.64 45.54
CA GLU A 106 31.33 -27.62 45.51
C GLU A 106 30.88 -27.09 46.89
N PRO A 107 30.42 -25.83 46.93
CA PRO A 107 29.30 -25.41 47.77
C PRO A 107 28.06 -25.00 46.94
N SER A 108 26.88 -25.25 47.51
CA SER A 108 25.53 -25.18 46.96
C SER A 108 25.19 -23.97 46.05
N PRO A 109 24.37 -24.14 44.99
CA PRO A 109 23.97 -23.05 44.11
C PRO A 109 22.95 -22.11 44.77
N ASN A 110 23.35 -20.85 44.98
CA ASN A 110 22.39 -19.74 45.16
C ASN A 110 21.57 -19.54 43.87
N PRO A 111 20.30 -19.12 43.95
CA PRO A 111 19.50 -18.83 42.78
C PRO A 111 20.14 -17.70 41.97
N ALA A 112 20.33 -17.93 40.66
CA ALA A 112 20.96 -16.97 39.77
C ALA A 112 20.13 -15.68 39.68
N PRO A 113 20.72 -14.49 39.85
CA PRO A 113 20.01 -13.24 39.61
C PRO A 113 19.60 -13.15 38.14
N THR A 114 18.39 -12.62 37.90
CA THR A 114 17.82 -12.42 36.58
C THR A 114 18.79 -11.67 35.66
N GLN A 115 19.26 -12.33 34.61
CA GLN A 115 20.02 -11.67 33.55
C GLN A 115 19.09 -10.75 32.76
N PHE A 116 19.12 -9.47 33.11
CA PHE A 116 18.68 -8.41 32.21
C PHE A 116 19.52 -8.48 30.93
N ALA A 117 18.88 -8.37 29.77
CA ALA A 117 19.59 -8.29 28.50
C ALA A 117 20.54 -7.08 28.55
N GLN A 118 21.84 -7.32 28.36
CA GLN A 118 22.84 -6.27 28.34
C GLN A 118 22.69 -5.46 27.04
N THR A 119 21.89 -4.41 27.08
CA THR A 119 22.02 -3.30 26.12
C THR A 119 23.46 -2.81 26.17
N GLN A 120 24.12 -2.68 25.02
CA GLN A 120 25.51 -2.23 24.97
C GLN A 120 25.67 -0.86 25.63
N THR A 121 26.31 -0.84 26.79
CA THR A 121 26.59 0.38 27.54
C THR A 121 27.79 1.09 26.91
N TYR A 122 27.51 1.98 25.97
CA TYR A 122 28.46 3.05 25.64
C TYR A 122 28.62 3.96 26.86
N GLY A 123 29.87 4.40 27.10
CA GLY A 123 30.25 5.13 28.31
C GLY A 123 29.59 6.50 28.47
N GLY A 124 29.84 7.11 29.63
CA GLY A 124 29.22 8.34 30.14
C GLY A 124 28.87 9.44 29.13
N ALA A 125 27.79 10.16 29.44
CA ALA A 125 27.05 11.11 28.58
C ALA A 125 26.18 10.48 27.46
N THR A 126 26.56 9.34 26.87
CA THR A 126 25.75 8.73 25.80
C THR A 126 24.48 8.03 26.29
N SER A 127 24.47 7.50 27.52
CA SER A 127 23.29 6.82 28.11
C SER A 127 22.10 7.77 28.35
N ASN A 128 22.36 9.01 28.78
CA ASN A 128 21.31 9.99 29.04
C ASN A 128 20.78 10.62 27.74
N ALA A 129 21.63 10.74 26.71
CA ALA A 129 21.18 11.14 25.37
C ALA A 129 20.18 10.13 24.79
N LYS A 130 20.36 8.84 25.07
CA LYS A 130 19.43 7.76 24.68
C LYS A 130 18.11 7.73 25.48
N LEU A 131 18.00 8.50 26.57
CA LEU A 131 16.77 8.57 27.38
C LEU A 131 15.74 9.57 26.81
N LEU A 132 16.20 10.55 26.03
CA LEU A 132 15.37 11.62 25.46
C LEU A 132 15.28 11.57 23.93
N ASN A 133 16.22 10.91 23.26
CA ASN A 133 16.14 10.67 21.82
C ASN A 133 15.27 9.43 21.55
N PRO A 134 14.42 9.44 20.50
CA PRO A 134 13.70 8.24 20.08
C PRO A 134 14.66 7.13 19.66
N ASP A 135 14.21 5.89 19.78
CA ASP A 135 14.83 4.78 19.08
C ASP A 135 14.56 4.96 17.58
N MET A 136 15.63 5.02 16.78
CA MET A 136 15.58 5.26 15.35
C MET A 136 16.04 4.02 14.57
N SER A 137 15.32 3.70 13.50
CA SER A 137 15.68 2.64 12.55
C SER A 137 15.59 3.15 11.11
N LEU A 138 16.39 2.57 10.22
CA LEU A 138 16.28 2.75 8.77
C LEU A 138 16.19 1.38 8.12
N ILE A 139 15.18 1.20 7.27
CA ILE A 139 14.95 0.01 6.44
C ILE A 139 15.13 0.41 4.99
N GLY A 140 15.74 -0.45 4.19
CA GLY A 140 15.73 -0.32 2.73
C GLY A 140 15.25 -1.61 2.10
N ASP A 141 14.29 -1.49 1.19
CA ASP A 141 13.68 -2.57 0.42
C ASP A 141 13.95 -2.36 -1.08
N PHE A 142 14.80 -3.20 -1.66
CA PHE A 142 15.15 -3.17 -3.07
C PHE A 142 14.55 -4.38 -3.78
N ILE A 143 13.77 -4.13 -4.84
CA ILE A 143 13.09 -5.16 -5.62
C ILE A 143 13.61 -5.15 -7.06
N GLY A 144 13.84 -6.34 -7.62
CA GLY A 144 14.05 -6.55 -9.04
C GLY A 144 13.04 -7.53 -9.61
N THR A 145 12.50 -7.24 -10.79
CA THR A 145 11.51 -8.09 -11.48
C THR A 145 11.98 -8.48 -12.87
N ALA A 146 11.79 -9.75 -13.22
CA ALA A 146 11.98 -10.28 -14.57
C ALA A 146 10.79 -11.16 -14.98
N GLY A 147 10.50 -11.23 -16.27
CA GLY A 147 9.41 -12.04 -16.81
C GLY A 147 8.45 -11.23 -17.68
N ARG A 148 7.16 -11.55 -17.64
CA ARG A 148 6.12 -10.91 -18.44
C ARG A 148 4.83 -10.75 -17.65
N ASN A 149 4.45 -9.49 -17.45
CA ASN A 149 3.13 -9.07 -16.98
C ASN A 149 2.74 -7.83 -17.80
N THR A 150 1.59 -7.86 -18.47
CA THR A 150 1.11 -6.74 -19.30
C THR A 150 -0.06 -5.99 -18.67
N ILE A 151 -0.41 -6.33 -17.42
CA ILE A 151 -1.61 -5.84 -16.73
C ILE A 151 -1.22 -4.85 -15.64
N SER A 152 -0.21 -5.21 -14.85
CA SER A 152 0.44 -4.33 -13.88
C SER A 152 1.94 -4.68 -13.87
N PRO A 153 2.73 -4.17 -14.85
CA PRO A 153 4.15 -4.47 -14.94
C PRO A 153 4.92 -3.82 -13.79
N SER A 154 5.59 -4.63 -12.97
CA SER A 154 6.55 -4.12 -11.97
C SER A 154 7.83 -3.61 -12.66
N ARG A 155 8.57 -2.71 -12.00
CA ARG A 155 9.85 -2.20 -12.54
C ARG A 155 10.90 -3.31 -12.55
N SER A 156 11.87 -3.19 -13.45
CA SER A 156 12.94 -4.19 -13.59
C SER A 156 13.90 -4.22 -12.40
N LEU A 157 14.21 -3.03 -11.85
CA LEU A 157 14.94 -2.79 -10.62
C LEU A 157 14.39 -1.49 -10.01
N GLU A 158 14.05 -1.49 -8.73
CA GLU A 158 13.56 -0.32 -7.99
C GLU A 158 14.05 -0.35 -6.53
N LEU A 159 14.31 0.83 -5.97
CA LEU A 159 14.27 1.00 -4.51
C LEU A 159 12.80 1.22 -4.17
N HIS A 160 12.11 0.11 -3.85
CA HIS A 160 10.67 0.09 -3.61
C HIS A 160 10.32 1.02 -2.45
N GLU A 161 11.01 0.85 -1.32
CA GLU A 161 10.83 1.67 -0.14
C GLU A 161 12.16 1.85 0.61
N SER A 162 12.35 3.03 1.20
CA SER A 162 13.30 3.24 2.28
C SER A 162 12.57 3.91 3.45
N GLU A 163 12.44 3.25 4.59
CA GLU A 163 11.64 3.74 5.73
C GLU A 163 12.52 4.18 6.91
N VAL A 164 12.29 5.38 7.43
CA VAL A 164 12.84 5.82 8.72
C VAL A 164 11.77 5.69 9.81
N GLY A 165 11.99 4.76 10.73
CA GLY A 165 11.19 4.59 11.95
C GLY A 165 11.75 5.41 13.11
N MET A 166 10.87 6.05 13.88
CA MET A 166 11.18 6.80 15.10
C MET A 166 10.15 6.47 16.17
N GLN A 167 10.59 5.88 17.28
CA GLN A 167 9.71 5.39 18.35
C GLN A 167 10.18 5.85 19.71
N ALA A 168 9.27 6.33 20.57
CA ALA A 168 9.60 6.77 21.92
C ALA A 168 8.43 6.57 22.90
N ILE A 169 8.76 6.15 24.12
CA ILE A 169 7.87 6.36 25.28
C ILE A 169 7.99 7.84 25.66
N ILE A 170 6.91 8.60 25.56
CA ILE A 170 6.87 10.02 25.94
C ILE A 170 6.83 10.14 27.46
N ASP A 171 5.92 9.39 28.08
CA ASP A 171 5.69 9.35 29.52
C ASP A 171 5.06 7.98 29.92
N PRO A 172 4.78 7.70 31.21
CA PRO A 172 4.20 6.42 31.64
C PRO A 172 2.83 6.05 31.03
N TYR A 173 2.17 6.99 30.37
CA TYR A 173 0.83 6.89 29.82
C TYR A 173 0.78 7.02 28.29
N ALA A 174 1.84 7.51 27.64
CA ALA A 174 1.88 7.81 26.21
C ALA A 174 3.17 7.33 25.51
N ARG A 175 3.00 6.73 24.33
CA ARG A 175 4.05 6.36 23.36
C ARG A 175 3.79 7.08 22.03
N ALA A 176 4.82 7.54 21.34
CA ALA A 176 4.74 7.99 19.95
C ALA A 176 5.48 7.04 19.02
N ASP A 177 4.91 6.86 17.84
CA ASP A 177 5.43 6.08 16.74
C ASP A 177 5.28 6.90 15.45
N ALA A 178 6.36 7.05 14.70
CA ALA A 178 6.38 7.76 13.42
C ALA A 178 7.26 7.02 12.41
N PHE A 179 6.74 6.84 11.21
CA PHE A 179 7.37 6.11 10.11
C PHE A 179 7.29 6.96 8.85
N ILE A 180 8.44 7.25 8.26
CA ILE A 180 8.57 8.12 7.08
C ILE A 180 9.18 7.29 5.96
N SER A 181 8.41 7.04 4.90
CA SER A 181 8.87 6.32 3.72
C SER A 181 9.40 7.28 2.66
N PHE A 182 10.46 6.83 2.00
CA PHE A 182 11.16 7.51 0.90
C PHE A 182 11.10 6.56 -0.29
N GLY A 183 10.26 6.89 -1.28
CA GLY A 183 10.12 6.13 -2.53
C GLY A 183 10.60 6.96 -3.74
N GLU A 184 10.46 6.40 -4.94
CA GLU A 184 10.85 7.12 -6.17
C GLU A 184 10.00 8.37 -6.45
N GLU A 185 8.75 8.41 -5.94
CA GLU A 185 7.80 9.50 -6.19
C GLU A 185 7.89 10.63 -5.15
N GLY A 186 8.57 10.41 -4.02
CA GLY A 186 8.75 11.41 -2.98
C GLY A 186 8.91 10.85 -1.58
N VAL A 187 8.55 11.67 -0.59
CA VAL A 187 8.62 11.35 0.84
C VAL A 187 7.21 11.38 1.40
N ASN A 188 6.78 10.27 2.00
CA ASN A 188 5.46 10.10 2.59
C ASN A 188 5.57 9.81 4.09
N VAL A 189 4.49 10.07 4.82
CA VAL A 189 4.32 9.58 6.19
C VAL A 189 3.50 8.29 6.08
N GLU A 190 4.12 7.13 6.35
CA GLU A 190 3.44 5.83 6.45
C GLU A 190 2.39 5.92 7.55
N GLU A 191 2.89 6.07 8.79
CA GLU A 191 2.14 6.21 10.03
C GLU A 191 2.80 7.28 10.91
N GLY A 192 1.99 7.93 11.74
CA GLY A 192 2.44 8.94 12.69
C GLY A 192 1.36 9.15 13.73
N TYR A 193 1.50 8.49 14.88
CA TYR A 193 0.47 8.48 15.92
C TYR A 193 1.03 8.45 17.35
N VAL A 194 0.19 8.88 18.28
CA VAL A 194 0.40 8.74 19.73
C VAL A 194 -0.55 7.68 20.26
N THR A 195 -0.03 6.71 21.01
CA THR A 195 -0.78 5.69 21.74
C THR A 195 -0.82 6.02 23.23
N PHE A 196 -2.02 6.28 23.75
CA PHE A 196 -2.30 6.38 25.18
C PHE A 196 -2.60 4.98 25.73
N THR A 197 -1.80 4.52 26.69
CA THR A 197 -1.77 3.12 27.16
C THR A 197 -2.58 2.86 28.45
N ALA A 198 -2.97 3.92 29.15
CA ALA A 198 -3.46 3.87 30.52
C ALA A 198 -4.80 4.59 30.73
N LEU A 199 -5.69 4.57 29.73
CA LEU A 199 -7.01 5.18 29.88
C LEU A 199 -7.91 4.36 30.83
N PRO A 200 -8.89 5.00 31.49
CA PRO A 200 -9.85 4.32 32.35
C PRO A 200 -10.49 3.09 31.70
N ALA A 201 -10.84 2.11 32.53
CA ALA A 201 -11.40 0.82 32.12
C ALA A 201 -10.45 -0.09 31.30
N GLY A 202 -9.16 0.25 31.17
CA GLY A 202 -8.18 -0.53 30.41
C GLY A 202 -8.30 -0.33 28.90
N LEU A 203 -8.61 0.90 28.50
CA LEU A 203 -8.72 1.33 27.11
C LEU A 203 -7.34 1.75 26.57
N LEU A 204 -7.08 1.42 25.31
CA LEU A 204 -5.93 1.90 24.54
C LEU A 204 -6.45 2.82 23.45
N LEU A 205 -5.92 4.05 23.37
CA LEU A 205 -6.33 5.05 22.38
C LEU A 205 -5.13 5.44 21.51
N LYS A 206 -5.23 5.23 20.19
CA LYS A 206 -4.28 5.81 19.23
C LYS A 206 -4.90 7.03 18.55
N VAL A 207 -4.12 8.08 18.33
CA VAL A 207 -4.52 9.29 17.58
C VAL A 207 -3.41 9.68 16.60
N GLY A 208 -3.72 9.82 15.32
CA GLY A 208 -2.75 10.17 14.27
C GLY A 208 -3.05 9.51 12.93
N LYS A 209 -2.08 9.50 12.01
CA LYS A 209 -2.16 8.68 10.78
C LYS A 209 -1.74 7.25 11.11
N MET A 210 -2.55 6.26 10.75
CA MET A 210 -2.23 4.85 10.96
C MET A 210 -2.99 3.94 9.99
N ARG A 211 -2.46 2.76 9.73
CA ARG A 211 -3.11 1.67 9.00
C ARG A 211 -4.26 1.11 9.85
N ALA A 212 -5.41 0.90 9.23
CA ALA A 212 -6.60 0.40 9.89
C ALA A 212 -6.46 -1.07 10.31
N GLU A 213 -7.09 -1.45 11.42
CA GLU A 213 -7.19 -2.84 11.85
C GLU A 213 -8.29 -3.55 11.03
N PHE A 214 -8.05 -3.74 9.73
CA PHE A 214 -8.94 -4.44 8.82
C PHE A 214 -8.21 -5.65 8.21
N GLY A 215 -8.44 -6.83 8.77
CA GLY A 215 -7.62 -8.02 8.48
C GLY A 215 -6.22 -7.94 9.10
N LYS A 216 -5.35 -8.90 8.75
CA LYS A 216 -3.99 -9.01 9.33
C LYS A 216 -2.92 -8.38 8.45
N VAL A 217 -3.05 -8.46 7.13
CA VAL A 217 -2.08 -7.89 6.17
C VAL A 217 -2.16 -6.37 6.08
N ASN A 218 -3.32 -5.76 6.33
CA ASN A 218 -3.47 -4.31 6.25
C ASN A 218 -2.59 -3.56 7.27
N THR A 219 -2.36 -4.16 8.45
CA THR A 219 -1.55 -3.59 9.54
C THR A 219 -0.05 -3.90 9.44
N ILE A 220 0.43 -4.38 8.29
CA ILE A 220 1.83 -4.77 8.07
C ILE A 220 2.35 -3.95 6.89
N HIS A 221 3.50 -3.27 7.07
CA HIS A 221 4.16 -2.49 6.02
C HIS A 221 4.80 -3.41 4.99
N ASN A 222 5.02 -2.93 3.76
CA ASN A 222 5.38 -3.79 2.62
C ASN A 222 6.64 -4.60 2.90
N HIS A 223 7.69 -3.94 3.39
CA HIS A 223 8.97 -4.54 3.78
C HIS A 223 8.81 -5.66 4.83
N ALA A 224 7.82 -5.59 5.72
CA ALA A 224 7.58 -6.57 6.77
C ALA A 224 6.69 -7.76 6.36
N LEU A 225 6.18 -7.79 5.12
CA LEU A 225 5.36 -8.89 4.61
C LEU A 225 6.20 -10.16 4.36
N PRO A 226 5.62 -11.38 4.46
CA PRO A 226 6.31 -12.64 4.14
C PRO A 226 6.50 -12.88 2.62
N PHE A 227 5.92 -12.02 1.79
CA PHE A 227 5.95 -12.02 0.33
C PHE A 227 6.37 -10.63 -0.19
N ILE A 228 6.84 -10.55 -1.45
CA ILE A 228 7.36 -9.31 -2.06
C ILE A 228 6.23 -8.35 -2.43
N ASP A 229 5.10 -8.87 -2.91
CA ASP A 229 3.92 -8.10 -3.35
C ASP A 229 2.71 -8.39 -2.46
N ARG A 230 1.75 -7.46 -2.33
CA ARG A 230 0.51 -7.74 -1.58
C ARG A 230 -0.43 -8.74 -2.30
N PRO A 231 -1.31 -9.43 -1.56
CA PRO A 231 -2.29 -10.36 -2.13
C PRO A 231 -3.23 -9.69 -3.15
N LEU A 232 -3.70 -10.43 -4.15
CA LEU A 232 -4.58 -9.87 -5.20
C LEU A 232 -5.89 -9.31 -4.61
N VAL A 233 -6.36 -9.87 -3.49
CA VAL A 233 -7.57 -9.36 -2.82
C VAL A 233 -7.34 -8.00 -2.15
N THR A 234 -6.14 -7.72 -1.65
CA THR A 234 -5.81 -6.40 -1.12
C THR A 234 -5.78 -5.38 -2.25
N ASN A 235 -5.13 -5.72 -3.37
CA ASN A 235 -5.09 -4.90 -4.59
C ASN A 235 -6.48 -4.63 -5.19
N ASN A 236 -7.37 -5.63 -5.20
CA ASN A 236 -8.67 -5.50 -5.85
C ASN A 236 -9.78 -4.91 -4.97
N LEU A 237 -9.71 -5.04 -3.65
CA LEU A 237 -10.82 -4.71 -2.73
C LEU A 237 -10.44 -3.83 -1.52
N VAL A 238 -9.15 -3.70 -1.17
CA VAL A 238 -8.69 -3.15 0.11
C VAL A 238 -7.53 -2.17 -0.09
N GLY A 239 -7.58 -1.33 -1.11
CA GLY A 239 -6.65 -0.19 -1.31
C GLY A 239 -5.22 -0.56 -1.73
N GLY A 240 -4.98 -1.83 -2.07
CA GLY A 240 -3.71 -2.29 -2.60
C GLY A 240 -2.54 -2.07 -1.67
N GLU A 241 -1.51 -1.39 -2.18
CA GLU A 241 -0.20 -1.27 -1.55
C GLU A 241 -0.23 -0.49 -0.24
N ASP A 242 -0.97 0.62 -0.20
CA ASP A 242 -1.21 1.41 1.02
C ASP A 242 -2.28 0.79 1.92
N GLY A 243 -3.17 -0.03 1.38
CA GLY A 243 -4.23 -0.66 2.13
C GLY A 243 -5.36 0.34 2.47
N ILE A 244 -5.97 0.16 3.65
CA ILE A 244 -6.77 1.20 4.31
C ILE A 244 -5.89 1.86 5.37
N ASP A 245 -5.42 3.06 5.08
CA ASP A 245 -4.73 3.96 6.01
C ASP A 245 -5.39 5.35 5.97
N ASP A 246 -5.36 6.09 7.08
CA ASP A 246 -5.79 7.50 7.12
C ASP A 246 -5.41 8.16 8.46
N ALA A 247 -5.60 9.47 8.56
CA ALA A 247 -5.64 10.21 9.81
C ALA A 247 -6.94 9.92 10.58
N GLY A 248 -6.84 9.52 11.85
CA GLY A 248 -7.98 9.12 12.65
C GLY A 248 -7.69 8.82 14.11
N ILE A 249 -8.65 8.13 14.72
CA ILE A 249 -8.65 7.72 16.13
C ILE A 249 -8.98 6.22 16.21
N SER A 250 -8.16 5.46 16.93
CA SER A 250 -8.39 4.03 17.22
C SER A 250 -8.59 3.85 18.72
N LEU A 251 -9.66 3.16 19.12
CA LEU A 251 -9.91 2.77 20.50
C LEU A 251 -9.99 1.24 20.59
N SER A 252 -9.13 0.61 21.39
CA SER A 252 -9.16 -0.84 21.60
C SER A 252 -9.21 -1.24 23.07
N ARG A 253 -9.72 -2.44 23.34
CA ARG A 253 -9.89 -3.00 24.68
C ARG A 253 -9.84 -4.51 24.67
N PHE A 254 -9.25 -5.10 25.70
CA PHE A 254 -9.50 -6.50 26.02
C PHE A 254 -10.89 -6.66 26.66
N LEU A 255 -11.66 -7.61 26.14
CA LEU A 255 -13.03 -7.91 26.54
C LEU A 255 -13.06 -9.21 27.37
N PRO A 256 -14.03 -9.38 28.29
CA PRO A 256 -14.21 -10.65 28.99
C PRO A 256 -14.38 -11.82 28.03
N ALA A 257 -13.58 -12.86 28.21
CA ALA A 257 -13.51 -14.02 27.33
C ALA A 257 -13.65 -15.34 28.12
N PRO A 258 -14.05 -16.45 27.46
CA PRO A 258 -14.01 -17.77 28.07
C PRO A 258 -12.59 -18.15 28.52
N LYS A 259 -12.47 -19.08 29.47
CA LYS A 259 -11.17 -19.54 29.98
C LYS A 259 -10.24 -19.99 28.84
N ASN A 260 -8.99 -19.52 28.89
CA ASN A 260 -7.93 -19.75 27.90
C ASN A 260 -8.17 -19.13 26.51
N TRP A 261 -9.13 -18.20 26.37
CA TRP A 261 -9.24 -17.34 25.21
C TRP A 261 -8.90 -15.90 25.60
N PHE A 262 -8.29 -15.18 24.67
CA PHE A 262 -8.09 -13.74 24.74
C PHE A 262 -8.99 -13.10 23.69
N PHE A 263 -9.79 -12.11 24.10
CA PHE A 263 -10.69 -11.39 23.20
C PHE A 263 -10.35 -9.91 23.25
N GLN A 264 -10.10 -9.31 22.09
CA GLN A 264 -9.84 -7.88 21.93
C GLN A 264 -10.83 -7.31 20.91
N GLY A 265 -11.40 -6.15 21.22
CA GLY A 265 -12.19 -5.37 20.27
C GLY A 265 -11.51 -4.04 20.00
N THR A 266 -11.50 -3.61 18.74
CA THR A 266 -11.03 -2.31 18.28
C THR A 266 -12.14 -1.60 17.49
N ALA A 267 -12.30 -0.31 17.72
CA ALA A 267 -13.17 0.58 16.96
C ALA A 267 -12.39 1.82 16.53
N GLN A 268 -12.48 2.15 15.24
CA GLN A 268 -11.69 3.18 14.57
C GLN A 268 -12.59 4.13 13.79
N VAL A 269 -12.23 5.41 13.78
CA VAL A 269 -12.85 6.44 12.95
C VAL A 269 -11.75 7.23 12.26
N TYR A 270 -11.87 7.38 10.95
CA TYR A 270 -10.87 7.97 10.06
C TYR A 270 -11.51 9.10 9.24
N ARG A 271 -10.67 9.99 8.69
CA ARG A 271 -11.11 11.12 7.84
C ARG A 271 -11.96 10.66 6.63
N GLY A 272 -11.75 9.45 6.13
CA GLY A 272 -12.57 8.81 5.09
C GLY A 272 -11.94 8.80 3.71
N ASP A 273 -10.62 8.94 3.63
CA ASP A 273 -9.86 9.19 2.39
C ASP A 273 -8.67 8.22 2.32
N SER A 274 -8.93 7.02 1.81
CA SER A 274 -7.99 5.88 1.72
C SER A 274 -8.04 5.29 0.31
N SER A 275 -6.86 5.00 -0.27
CA SER A 275 -6.65 4.70 -1.69
C SER A 275 -7.68 3.73 -2.29
N ASP A 276 -8.30 4.12 -3.42
CA ASP A 276 -9.31 3.40 -4.23
C ASP A 276 -10.56 2.81 -3.54
N VAL A 277 -10.64 2.85 -2.21
CA VAL A 277 -11.69 2.25 -1.37
C VAL A 277 -12.64 3.31 -0.83
N PHE A 278 -12.09 4.39 -0.25
CA PHE A 278 -12.86 5.45 0.41
C PHE A 278 -12.48 6.85 -0.10
N THR A 279 -13.44 7.76 -0.16
CA THR A 279 -13.24 9.14 -0.62
C THR A 279 -14.17 10.10 0.11
N ALA A 280 -13.61 10.91 1.02
CA ALA A 280 -14.35 11.90 1.78
C ALA A 280 -14.54 13.20 0.97
N ASN A 281 -15.79 13.51 0.60
CA ASN A 281 -16.12 14.72 -0.15
C ASN A 281 -16.48 15.90 0.77
N ARG A 282 -16.90 15.60 2.00
CA ARG A 282 -17.33 16.55 3.03
C ARG A 282 -16.75 16.14 4.38
N ARG A 283 -16.70 17.06 5.34
CA ARG A 283 -16.13 16.80 6.68
C ARG A 283 -16.86 15.70 7.49
N GLN A 284 -18.12 15.41 7.15
CA GLN A 284 -18.89 14.32 7.75
C GLN A 284 -18.74 12.97 7.04
N ASP A 285 -17.99 12.89 5.93
CA ASP A 285 -17.89 11.69 5.09
C ASP A 285 -16.82 10.71 5.59
N VAL A 286 -16.72 10.57 6.92
CA VAL A 286 -15.75 9.72 7.62
C VAL A 286 -15.86 8.25 7.23
N SER A 287 -14.75 7.52 7.35
CA SER A 287 -14.76 6.06 7.35
C SER A 287 -14.67 5.51 8.78
N VAL A 288 -15.26 4.35 9.00
CA VAL A 288 -15.27 3.63 10.27
C VAL A 288 -14.75 2.23 10.06
N VAL A 289 -13.93 1.74 10.99
CA VAL A 289 -13.38 0.38 10.96
C VAL A 289 -13.60 -0.27 12.34
N GLY A 290 -13.93 -1.55 12.36
CA GLY A 290 -14.07 -2.34 13.58
C GLY A 290 -13.39 -3.68 13.42
N HIS A 291 -12.65 -4.11 14.44
CA HIS A 291 -11.97 -5.39 14.49
C HIS A 291 -12.31 -6.15 15.77
N LEU A 292 -12.48 -7.46 15.64
CA LEU A 292 -12.66 -8.39 16.75
C LEU A 292 -11.63 -9.50 16.61
N ARG A 293 -10.76 -9.65 17.62
CA ARG A 293 -9.66 -10.60 17.63
C ARG A 293 -9.79 -11.61 18.76
N LEU A 294 -9.76 -12.89 18.41
CA LEU A 294 -9.82 -14.05 19.32
C LEU A 294 -8.53 -14.86 19.22
N TYR A 295 -7.71 -14.82 20.26
CA TYR A 295 -6.46 -15.56 20.34
C TYR A 295 -6.53 -16.69 21.37
N ARG A 296 -5.91 -17.83 21.06
CA ARG A 296 -5.76 -18.95 22.00
C ARG A 296 -4.52 -19.79 21.71
N ASP A 297 -3.80 -20.17 22.77
CA ASP A 297 -2.85 -21.27 22.73
C ASP A 297 -3.61 -22.62 22.70
N LEU A 298 -3.38 -23.40 21.66
CA LEU A 298 -3.91 -24.76 21.51
C LEU A 298 -3.02 -25.79 22.25
N GLY A 299 -1.75 -25.44 22.45
CA GLY A 299 -0.77 -26.15 23.27
C GLY A 299 0.54 -25.37 23.34
N GLU A 300 1.55 -25.90 24.03
CA GLU A 300 2.83 -25.20 24.31
C GLU A 300 3.61 -24.68 23.08
N SER A 301 3.31 -25.21 21.89
CA SER A 301 3.99 -24.86 20.65
C SER A 301 3.07 -24.42 19.52
N THR A 302 1.75 -24.33 19.77
CA THR A 302 0.75 -24.04 18.73
C THR A 302 -0.28 -23.06 19.23
N ASN A 303 -0.49 -21.97 18.50
CA ASN A 303 -1.56 -21.01 18.77
C ASN A 303 -2.38 -20.70 17.52
N ILE A 304 -3.58 -20.19 17.76
CA ILE A 304 -4.52 -19.74 16.74
C ILE A 304 -4.95 -18.30 17.06
N ASP A 305 -4.95 -17.46 16.02
CA ASP A 305 -5.42 -16.08 16.02
C ASP A 305 -6.56 -16.01 14.99
N LEU A 306 -7.76 -15.62 15.42
CA LEU A 306 -8.96 -15.51 14.58
C LEU A 306 -9.45 -14.07 14.63
N GLY A 307 -9.68 -13.46 13.48
CA GLY A 307 -10.15 -12.09 13.36
C GLY A 307 -11.43 -11.96 12.55
N GLY A 308 -12.20 -10.93 12.88
CA GLY A 308 -13.37 -10.48 12.12
C GLY A 308 -13.33 -8.96 12.01
N SER A 309 -13.47 -8.45 10.79
CA SER A 309 -13.26 -7.03 10.47
C SER A 309 -14.46 -6.46 9.71
N TYR A 310 -14.78 -5.19 9.94
CA TYR A 310 -15.76 -4.43 9.18
C TYR A 310 -15.21 -3.04 8.89
N ALA A 311 -15.36 -2.55 7.66
CA ALA A 311 -15.03 -1.18 7.29
C ALA A 311 -16.16 -0.57 6.45
N ARG A 312 -16.41 0.73 6.63
CA ARG A 312 -17.39 1.49 5.85
C ARG A 312 -16.94 2.92 5.64
N GLY A 313 -17.17 3.47 4.45
CA GLY A 313 -16.93 4.86 4.10
C GLY A 313 -17.61 5.23 2.79
N HIS A 314 -17.61 6.51 2.43
CA HIS A 314 -18.04 6.99 1.11
C HIS A 314 -17.01 6.62 0.04
N ASN A 315 -17.40 6.54 -1.22
CA ASN A 315 -16.48 6.15 -2.31
C ASN A 315 -16.54 7.10 -3.52
N SER A 316 -15.60 6.93 -4.44
CA SER A 316 -15.39 7.77 -5.62
C SER A 316 -16.37 7.56 -6.79
N ALA A 317 -17.39 6.69 -6.68
CA ALA A 317 -18.25 6.34 -7.82
C ALA A 317 -19.13 7.49 -8.36
N ALA A 318 -19.29 8.59 -7.61
CA ALA A 318 -19.90 9.82 -8.09
C ALA A 318 -18.93 10.78 -8.80
N ALA A 319 -17.62 10.53 -8.76
CA ALA A 319 -16.61 11.44 -9.30
C ALA A 319 -16.85 11.69 -10.80
N GLY A 320 -16.89 12.97 -11.19
CA GLY A 320 -17.21 13.38 -12.57
C GLY A 320 -18.69 13.30 -12.96
N THR A 321 -19.60 12.95 -12.03
CA THR A 321 -21.05 12.93 -12.27
C THR A 321 -21.75 14.15 -11.64
N THR A 322 -23.01 14.39 -12.02
CA THR A 322 -23.89 15.38 -11.36
C THR A 322 -24.62 14.83 -10.13
N LEU A 323 -24.37 13.57 -9.76
CA LEU A 323 -25.04 12.93 -8.62
C LEU A 323 -24.36 13.33 -7.30
N ASN A 324 -25.14 13.30 -6.23
CA ASN A 324 -24.64 13.56 -4.89
C ASN A 324 -23.68 12.43 -4.45
N SER A 325 -22.42 12.76 -4.21
CA SER A 325 -21.38 11.81 -3.79
C SER A 325 -21.67 11.11 -2.47
N SER A 326 -22.51 11.70 -1.60
CA SER A 326 -22.93 11.05 -0.35
C SER A 326 -23.89 9.88 -0.53
N LEU A 327 -24.27 9.53 -1.76
CA LEU A 327 -25.11 8.36 -2.06
C LEU A 327 -24.30 7.06 -2.20
N PHE A 328 -22.99 7.15 -2.40
CA PHE A 328 -22.16 6.00 -2.75
C PHE A 328 -21.27 5.60 -1.58
N LEU A 329 -21.53 4.41 -1.02
CA LEU A 329 -20.78 3.83 0.08
C LEU A 329 -20.04 2.56 -0.37
N THR A 330 -18.90 2.30 0.24
CA THR A 330 -18.27 0.97 0.23
C THR A 330 -18.43 0.38 1.63
N ASN A 331 -18.92 -0.86 1.71
CA ASN A 331 -18.89 -1.67 2.92
C ASN A 331 -17.97 -2.88 2.65
N LEU A 332 -16.99 -3.09 3.53
CA LEU A 332 -16.09 -4.24 3.48
C LEU A 332 -16.28 -5.08 4.75
N TYR A 333 -16.27 -6.40 4.57
CA TYR A 333 -16.29 -7.38 5.64
C TYR A 333 -15.07 -8.29 5.47
N GLY A 334 -14.34 -8.53 6.56
CA GLY A 334 -13.16 -9.38 6.59
C GLY A 334 -13.33 -10.50 7.62
N ALA A 335 -12.80 -11.68 7.30
CA ALA A 335 -12.58 -12.75 8.27
C ALA A 335 -11.17 -13.31 8.07
N ASP A 336 -10.41 -13.41 9.15
CA ASP A 336 -9.00 -13.82 9.10
C ASP A 336 -8.70 -14.94 10.10
N ALA A 337 -7.77 -15.82 9.74
CA ALA A 337 -7.33 -16.93 10.56
C ALA A 337 -5.84 -17.19 10.36
N THR A 338 -5.06 -17.09 11.45
CA THR A 338 -3.63 -17.45 11.49
C THR A 338 -3.42 -18.60 12.46
N LEU A 339 -2.88 -19.72 11.97
CA LEU A 339 -2.34 -20.82 12.77
C LEU A 339 -0.82 -20.68 12.82
N ARG A 340 -0.22 -20.71 14.01
CA ARG A 340 1.24 -20.67 14.17
C ARG A 340 1.72 -21.85 15.00
N TRP A 341 2.77 -22.51 14.52
CA TRP A 341 3.50 -23.57 15.24
C TRP A 341 4.98 -23.20 15.38
N LYS A 342 5.49 -23.14 16.61
CA LYS A 342 6.89 -22.86 16.96
C LYS A 342 7.31 -23.80 18.11
N PRO A 343 8.05 -24.90 17.86
CA PRO A 343 8.47 -25.85 18.90
C PRO A 343 9.41 -25.22 19.91
N LEU A 344 9.07 -25.25 21.21
CA LEU A 344 9.83 -24.59 22.29
C LEU A 344 11.36 -24.80 22.22
N ARG A 345 11.81 -26.04 21.98
CA ARG A 345 13.24 -26.39 21.95
C ARG A 345 13.93 -26.21 20.59
N ARG A 346 13.18 -25.90 19.52
CA ARG A 346 13.70 -25.85 18.13
C ARG A 346 13.12 -24.69 17.30
N ALA A 347 12.49 -23.69 17.92
CA ALA A 347 11.81 -22.58 17.23
C ALA A 347 12.71 -21.79 16.25
N ILE A 348 14.02 -21.72 16.52
CA ILE A 348 14.99 -21.08 15.62
C ILE A 348 15.27 -21.89 14.34
N TYR A 349 15.01 -23.21 14.36
CA TYR A 349 15.21 -24.13 13.24
C TYR A 349 13.91 -24.42 12.48
N HIS A 350 12.81 -24.59 13.20
CA HIS A 350 11.53 -24.99 12.65
C HIS A 350 10.40 -24.11 13.18
N SER A 351 9.58 -23.64 12.25
CA SER A 351 8.32 -22.97 12.53
C SER A 351 7.42 -23.09 11.32
N PHE A 352 6.12 -23.15 11.56
CA PHE A 352 5.09 -23.12 10.53
C PHE A 352 4.14 -21.98 10.82
N LEU A 353 3.76 -21.25 9.78
CA LEU A 353 2.70 -20.25 9.80
C LEU A 353 1.75 -20.57 8.65
N PHE A 354 0.46 -20.52 8.91
CA PHE A 354 -0.58 -20.62 7.90
C PHE A 354 -1.59 -19.51 8.16
N ARG A 355 -1.79 -18.63 7.20
CA ARG A 355 -2.70 -17.49 7.31
C ARG A 355 -3.66 -17.47 6.13
N ASN A 356 -4.91 -17.12 6.41
CA ASN A 356 -5.95 -16.95 5.41
C ASN A 356 -6.74 -15.69 5.75
N GLU A 357 -7.11 -14.92 4.74
CA GLU A 357 -8.05 -13.82 4.90
C GLU A 357 -9.08 -13.87 3.78
N PHE A 358 -10.33 -13.62 4.14
CA PHE A 358 -11.51 -13.65 3.28
C PHE A 358 -12.18 -12.28 3.34
N PHE A 359 -12.53 -11.74 2.19
CA PHE A 359 -13.05 -10.38 2.06
C PHE A 359 -14.31 -10.35 1.20
N TRP A 360 -15.34 -9.67 1.70
CA TRP A 360 -16.56 -9.36 0.97
C TRP A 360 -16.72 -7.85 0.85
N SER A 361 -16.90 -7.37 -0.36
CA SER A 361 -17.16 -5.96 -0.66
C SER A 361 -18.59 -5.78 -1.15
N ALA A 362 -19.26 -4.73 -0.68
CA ALA A 362 -20.49 -4.19 -1.23
C ALA A 362 -20.25 -2.71 -1.54
N ARG A 363 -19.98 -2.41 -2.81
CA ARG A 363 -19.64 -1.08 -3.31
C ARG A 363 -20.80 -0.52 -4.11
N ASP A 364 -21.41 0.55 -3.63
CA ASP A 364 -22.39 1.31 -4.41
C ASP A 364 -21.69 2.01 -5.57
N GLN A 365 -22.26 1.89 -6.77
CA GLN A 365 -21.74 2.47 -8.01
C GLN A 365 -22.85 2.77 -9.02
N LEU A 366 -22.46 3.31 -10.18
CA LEU A 366 -23.32 3.36 -11.36
C LEU A 366 -22.98 2.21 -12.29
N SER A 367 -24.02 1.51 -12.74
CA SER A 367 -23.95 0.59 -13.88
C SER A 367 -23.54 1.34 -15.16
N PRO A 368 -23.07 0.64 -16.21
CA PRO A 368 -22.75 1.24 -17.52
C PRO A 368 -23.92 1.97 -18.23
N VAL A 369 -25.15 1.83 -17.72
CA VAL A 369 -26.35 2.53 -18.20
C VAL A 369 -26.82 3.63 -17.23
N ASN A 370 -25.95 4.08 -16.32
CA ASN A 370 -26.17 5.15 -15.33
C ASN A 370 -27.31 4.88 -14.33
N ILE A 371 -27.61 3.61 -14.05
CA ILE A 371 -28.52 3.19 -12.98
C ILE A 371 -27.69 2.85 -11.75
N PHE A 372 -28.09 3.34 -10.58
CA PHE A 372 -27.47 3.00 -9.29
C PHE A 372 -27.57 1.50 -9.00
N GLU A 373 -26.46 0.89 -8.61
CA GLU A 373 -26.36 -0.51 -8.25
C GLU A 373 -25.34 -0.72 -7.11
N THR A 374 -25.51 -1.77 -6.32
CA THR A 374 -24.50 -2.22 -5.35
C THR A 374 -23.75 -3.41 -5.92
N GLN A 375 -22.49 -3.21 -6.28
CA GLN A 375 -21.60 -4.26 -6.75
C GLN A 375 -21.07 -5.07 -5.57
N HIS A 376 -21.45 -6.36 -5.53
CA HIS A 376 -20.91 -7.31 -4.56
C HIS A 376 -19.69 -8.02 -5.15
N ALA A 377 -18.56 -7.98 -4.44
CA ALA A 377 -17.33 -8.69 -4.82
C ALA A 377 -16.82 -9.53 -3.65
N PHE A 378 -16.08 -10.59 -3.96
CA PHE A 378 -15.46 -11.48 -2.98
C PHE A 378 -14.03 -11.79 -3.39
N GLY A 379 -13.14 -11.89 -2.40
CA GLY A 379 -11.81 -12.43 -2.61
C GLY A 379 -11.25 -13.08 -1.36
N LEU A 380 -10.18 -13.84 -1.55
CA LEU A 380 -9.42 -14.47 -0.49
C LEU A 380 -7.95 -14.54 -0.89
N TYR A 381 -7.10 -14.72 0.12
CA TYR A 381 -5.79 -15.31 -0.08
C TYR A 381 -5.47 -16.31 1.05
N SER A 382 -4.58 -17.24 0.74
CA SER A 382 -4.07 -18.24 1.67
C SER A 382 -2.54 -18.28 1.55
N ASP A 383 -1.81 -17.98 2.61
CA ASP A 383 -0.37 -18.14 2.68
C ASP A 383 0.04 -19.25 3.67
N ALA A 384 1.16 -19.90 3.36
CA ALA A 384 1.81 -20.85 4.25
C ALA A 384 3.33 -20.66 4.19
N GLU A 385 3.97 -20.59 5.35
CA GLU A 385 5.42 -20.53 5.51
C GLU A 385 5.94 -21.67 6.39
N TYR A 386 7.06 -22.26 5.98
CA TYR A 386 7.78 -23.26 6.76
C TYR A 386 9.27 -22.94 6.83
N ARG A 387 9.77 -22.70 8.05
CA ARG A 387 11.20 -22.53 8.34
C ARG A 387 11.86 -23.90 8.38
N VAL A 388 12.74 -24.16 7.42
CA VAL A 388 13.42 -25.45 7.25
C VAL A 388 14.64 -25.55 8.17
N ASN A 389 15.33 -24.44 8.40
CA ASN A 389 16.48 -24.33 9.30
C ASN A 389 16.68 -22.86 9.74
N ARG A 390 17.79 -22.57 10.44
CA ARG A 390 18.12 -21.21 10.94
C ARG A 390 18.24 -20.10 9.90
N ARG A 391 18.30 -20.41 8.60
CA ARG A 391 18.47 -19.41 7.54
C ARG A 391 17.49 -19.52 6.38
N TRP A 392 16.79 -20.64 6.22
CA TRP A 392 15.94 -20.87 5.05
C TRP A 392 14.47 -21.05 5.45
N THR A 393 13.61 -20.23 4.84
CA THR A 393 12.15 -20.32 4.92
C THR A 393 11.59 -20.56 3.52
N LEU A 394 10.75 -21.58 3.37
CA LEU A 394 9.95 -21.84 2.18
C LEU A 394 8.54 -21.29 2.40
N GLY A 395 7.97 -20.63 1.41
CA GLY A 395 6.62 -20.11 1.46
C GLY A 395 5.84 -20.36 0.19
N GLY A 396 4.52 -20.29 0.28
CA GLY A 396 3.62 -20.28 -0.87
C GLY A 396 2.36 -19.47 -0.57
N ARG A 397 1.82 -18.79 -1.58
CA ARG A 397 0.57 -18.04 -1.50
C ARG A 397 -0.35 -18.43 -2.65
N PHE A 398 -1.64 -18.59 -2.35
CA PHE A 398 -2.71 -18.67 -3.34
C PHE A 398 -3.62 -17.44 -3.21
N ASP A 399 -4.02 -16.88 -4.35
CA ASP A 399 -4.80 -15.65 -4.45
C ASP A 399 -6.03 -15.86 -5.33
N ARG A 400 -7.19 -15.35 -4.93
CA ARG A 400 -8.37 -15.27 -5.80
C ARG A 400 -9.25 -14.09 -5.40
N SER A 401 -9.49 -13.15 -6.31
CA SER A 401 -10.34 -11.98 -6.02
C SER A 401 -11.14 -11.50 -7.22
N GLY A 402 -12.44 -11.28 -7.01
CA GLY A 402 -13.22 -10.38 -7.85
C GLY A 402 -12.74 -8.94 -7.73
N ARG A 403 -12.98 -8.11 -8.75
CA ARG A 403 -12.69 -6.66 -8.71
C ARG A 403 -13.85 -5.86 -8.11
N ALA A 404 -13.53 -4.81 -7.35
CA ALA A 404 -14.52 -3.98 -6.65
C ALA A 404 -15.57 -3.33 -7.58
N ASN A 405 -15.21 -3.02 -8.82
CA ASN A 405 -16.09 -2.39 -9.81
C ASN A 405 -16.87 -3.39 -10.69
N ASN A 406 -16.43 -4.66 -10.76
CA ASN A 406 -17.08 -5.71 -11.55
C ASN A 406 -16.62 -7.10 -11.08
N ALA A 407 -17.39 -7.72 -10.20
CA ALA A 407 -17.01 -9.01 -9.60
C ALA A 407 -17.08 -10.21 -10.56
N LYS A 408 -17.62 -10.05 -11.77
CA LYS A 408 -17.53 -11.08 -12.82
C LYS A 408 -16.09 -11.27 -13.30
N LEU A 409 -15.24 -10.25 -13.10
CA LEU A 409 -13.82 -10.27 -13.37
C LEU A 409 -13.11 -10.78 -12.11
N THR A 410 -12.80 -12.08 -12.10
CA THR A 410 -12.09 -12.74 -11.00
C THR A 410 -10.64 -12.99 -11.40
N ASP A 411 -9.72 -12.26 -10.79
CA ASP A 411 -8.29 -12.51 -10.92
C ASP A 411 -7.90 -13.70 -10.01
N THR A 412 -6.96 -14.52 -10.45
CA THR A 412 -6.41 -15.64 -9.66
C THR A 412 -4.90 -15.67 -9.78
N GLY A 413 -4.20 -16.00 -8.69
CA GLY A 413 -2.74 -16.07 -8.67
C GLY A 413 -2.19 -17.16 -7.76
N PHE A 414 -0.93 -17.48 -7.98
CA PHE A 414 -0.14 -18.33 -7.10
C PHE A 414 1.29 -17.81 -7.04
N SER A 415 1.88 -17.80 -5.84
CA SER A 415 3.29 -17.46 -5.64
C SER A 415 4.04 -18.55 -4.88
N GLY A 416 5.25 -18.86 -5.34
CA GLY A 416 6.22 -19.70 -4.62
C GLY A 416 7.37 -18.85 -4.13
N ILE A 417 7.68 -18.92 -2.82
CA ILE A 417 8.57 -17.98 -2.12
C ILE A 417 9.72 -18.76 -1.48
N LEU A 418 10.94 -18.26 -1.63
CA LEU A 418 12.14 -18.76 -0.97
C LEU A 418 12.86 -17.58 -0.29
N THR A 419 12.90 -17.58 1.04
CA THR A 419 13.58 -16.55 1.82
C THR A 419 14.84 -17.11 2.48
N TYR A 420 15.97 -16.45 2.24
CA TYR A 420 17.24 -16.64 2.94
C TYR A 420 17.49 -15.50 3.93
N TRP A 421 17.93 -15.86 5.13
CA TRP A 421 18.29 -14.96 6.22
C TRP A 421 19.80 -15.04 6.46
N PRO A 422 20.63 -14.19 5.81
CA PRO A 422 22.05 -14.09 6.15
C PRO A 422 22.28 -13.73 7.62
N SER A 423 21.45 -12.83 8.15
CA SER A 423 21.50 -12.31 9.52
C SER A 423 20.09 -11.95 10.03
N GLU A 424 19.99 -11.34 11.20
CA GLU A 424 18.74 -10.75 11.72
C GLU A 424 18.49 -9.32 11.19
N PHE A 425 19.47 -8.73 10.49
CA PHE A 425 19.44 -7.38 9.93
C PHE A 425 19.34 -7.36 8.40
N SER A 426 19.29 -8.53 7.76
CA SER A 426 19.26 -8.65 6.31
C SER A 426 18.53 -9.89 5.86
N GLN A 427 17.80 -9.74 4.77
CA GLN A 427 16.95 -10.76 4.18
C GLN A 427 17.09 -10.72 2.66
N ILE A 428 17.13 -11.91 2.04
CA ILE A 428 17.17 -12.08 0.59
C ILE A 428 16.01 -13.00 0.22
N ARG A 429 15.08 -12.55 -0.60
CA ARG A 429 13.88 -13.31 -0.97
C ARG A 429 13.78 -13.43 -2.48
N GLY A 430 13.56 -14.64 -2.98
CA GLY A 430 13.10 -14.90 -4.34
C GLY A 430 11.64 -15.31 -4.32
N GLN A 431 10.86 -14.80 -5.27
CA GLN A 431 9.46 -15.18 -5.45
C GLN A 431 9.16 -15.39 -6.92
N TYR A 432 8.59 -16.54 -7.26
CA TYR A 432 7.90 -16.72 -8.54
C TYR A 432 6.43 -16.38 -8.35
N ARG A 433 5.86 -15.55 -9.22
CA ARG A 433 4.45 -15.13 -9.23
C ARG A 433 3.82 -15.48 -10.58
N TYR A 434 2.75 -16.27 -10.54
CA TYR A 434 1.83 -16.47 -11.66
C TYR A 434 0.49 -15.78 -11.36
N GLY A 435 -0.09 -15.14 -12.37
CA GLY A 435 -1.42 -14.53 -12.28
C GLY A 435 -2.22 -14.70 -13.57
N HIS A 436 -3.43 -15.21 -13.47
CA HIS A 436 -4.45 -15.12 -14.53
C HIS A 436 -5.29 -13.88 -14.24
N LEU A 437 -5.04 -12.80 -14.98
CA LEU A 437 -5.50 -11.46 -14.65
C LEU A 437 -6.36 -10.87 -15.77
N TRP A 438 -7.39 -10.09 -15.42
CA TRP A 438 -8.19 -9.37 -16.38
C TRP A 438 -7.45 -8.18 -16.99
N ASP A 439 -7.35 -8.19 -18.31
CA ASP A 439 -6.83 -7.13 -19.17
C ASP A 439 -7.96 -6.20 -19.58
N ILE A 440 -8.00 -5.00 -18.96
CA ILE A 440 -9.01 -3.98 -19.27
C ILE A 440 -8.84 -3.43 -20.68
N THR A 441 -7.61 -3.34 -21.19
CA THR A 441 -7.27 -2.79 -22.51
C THR A 441 -7.71 -3.73 -23.62
N ASN A 442 -7.45 -5.03 -23.48
CA ASN A 442 -7.77 -6.05 -24.47
C ASN A 442 -9.09 -6.81 -24.20
N SER A 443 -9.81 -6.45 -23.12
CA SER A 443 -11.08 -7.05 -22.69
C SER A 443 -11.06 -8.59 -22.63
N ARG A 444 -10.01 -9.16 -22.04
CA ARG A 444 -9.81 -10.61 -21.92
C ARG A 444 -8.99 -10.95 -20.68
N PHE A 445 -8.91 -12.22 -20.31
CA PHE A 445 -7.89 -12.66 -19.35
C PHE A 445 -6.54 -12.88 -20.06
N THR A 446 -5.46 -12.54 -19.36
CA THR A 446 -4.07 -12.72 -19.79
C THR A 446 -3.25 -13.30 -18.65
N ASP A 447 -2.35 -14.24 -18.98
CA ASP A 447 -1.43 -14.84 -18.02
C ASP A 447 -0.18 -13.97 -17.83
N ALA A 448 0.12 -13.65 -16.56
CA ALA A 448 1.34 -13.02 -16.10
C ALA A 448 2.26 -14.06 -15.43
N ASN A 449 3.55 -14.01 -15.72
CA ASN A 449 4.58 -14.90 -15.17
C ASN A 449 5.83 -14.07 -14.85
N GLU A 450 6.15 -13.93 -13.56
CA GLU A 450 7.22 -13.06 -13.08
C GLU A 450 8.09 -13.75 -12.03
N PHE A 451 9.37 -13.42 -12.03
CA PHE A 451 10.32 -13.72 -10.98
C PHE A 451 10.73 -12.40 -10.34
N LEU A 452 10.38 -12.25 -9.06
CA LEU A 452 10.72 -11.12 -8.22
C LEU A 452 11.87 -11.53 -7.30
N PHE A 453 12.76 -10.58 -7.03
CA PHE A 453 13.89 -10.75 -6.13
C PHE A 453 14.04 -9.52 -5.24
N GLN A 454 14.12 -9.73 -3.94
CA GLN A 454 14.08 -8.68 -2.93
C GLN A 454 15.31 -8.76 -2.03
N PHE A 455 15.96 -7.63 -1.82
CA PHE A 455 16.99 -7.41 -0.81
C PHE A 455 16.45 -6.42 0.21
N LEU A 456 16.31 -6.87 1.46
CA LEU A 456 15.91 -6.04 2.57
C LEU A 456 17.05 -5.95 3.59
N PHE A 457 17.33 -4.74 4.07
CA PHE A 457 18.24 -4.50 5.18
C PHE A 457 17.63 -3.57 6.22
N VAL A 458 18.03 -3.75 7.49
CA VAL A 458 17.60 -2.96 8.64
C VAL A 458 18.82 -2.48 9.40
N MET A 459 18.85 -1.20 9.79
CA MET A 459 19.87 -0.63 10.67
C MET A 459 19.23 0.22 11.78
N GLY A 460 19.92 0.37 12.91
CA GLY A 460 19.47 1.17 14.06
C GLY A 460 18.91 0.34 15.21
N ALA A 461 17.97 0.92 15.97
CA ALA A 461 17.24 0.22 17.01
C ALA A 461 16.47 -0.97 16.41
N HIS A 462 16.42 -2.10 17.12
CA HIS A 462 15.91 -3.35 16.54
C HIS A 462 14.40 -3.29 16.30
N GLY A 463 14.02 -3.42 15.02
CA GLY A 463 12.66 -3.73 14.60
C GLY A 463 11.69 -2.55 14.59
N ALA A 464 11.58 -1.89 13.44
CA ALA A 464 10.46 -0.99 13.11
C ALA A 464 9.09 -1.66 13.39
N HIS A 465 9.01 -2.99 13.20
CA HIS A 465 7.88 -3.82 13.61
C HIS A 465 8.32 -5.06 14.40
N PRO A 466 7.44 -5.63 15.25
CA PRO A 466 7.63 -6.95 15.85
C PRO A 466 7.41 -8.08 14.82
N PHE A 467 8.45 -8.88 14.57
CA PHE A 467 8.47 -10.04 13.66
C PHE A 467 7.88 -11.36 14.25
#